data_AF-A0A836U7D4-F1
#
_entry.id   AF-A0A836U7D4-F1
#
_cell.length_a   1.000
_cell.length_b   1.000
_cell.length_c   1.000
_cell.angle_alpha   90.00
_cell.angle_beta   90.00
_cell.angle_gamma   90.00
#
_symmetry.space_group_name_H-M   'P 1'
#
loop_
_entity.id
_entity.type
_entity.pdbx_description
1 polymer ?
#
loop_
_entity_poly.entity_id
_entity_poly.type
_entity_poly.pdbx_seq_one_letter_code
_entity_poly.pdbx_strand_id
1 'polypeptide(L)'
;MHLGLYRGEAQIGFTRIITDYSSMAYLADVFVLPKNRGQGLGKWLVQSILECPTLQGVRSISLATADAHELYQPIPFDTPSNPEAHMSLKRQMDWFCPDQMSPERGARP
;
A
#
# COMPACT_ATOMS: atom_id res chain seq x y z
N MET A 1 8.75 -3.61 6.42
CA MET A 1 7.82 -4.45 7.22
C MET A 1 6.54 -4.71 6.43
N HIS A 2 5.72 -5.70 6.81
CA HIS A 2 4.46 -6.00 6.11
C HIS A 2 3.40 -6.54 7.07
N LEU A 3 2.13 -6.43 6.68
CA LEU A 3 1.01 -7.11 7.34
C LEU A 3 0.25 -7.96 6.32
N GLY A 4 -0.13 -9.17 6.74
CA GLY A 4 -1.09 -9.99 6.02
C GLY A 4 -2.46 -9.94 6.72
N LEU A 5 -3.53 -9.83 5.94
CA LEU A 5 -4.89 -9.92 6.42
C LEU A 5 -5.40 -11.35 6.21
N TYR A 6 -5.81 -12.02 7.28
CA TYR A 6 -6.23 -13.42 7.25
C TYR A 6 -7.67 -13.59 7.74
N ARG A 7 -8.38 -14.56 7.15
CA ARG A 7 -9.66 -15.09 7.66
C ARG A 7 -9.48 -16.59 7.90
N GLY A 8 -9.32 -16.96 9.17
CA GLY A 8 -8.78 -18.28 9.51
C GLY A 8 -7.35 -18.41 8.98
N GLU A 9 -7.08 -19.50 8.26
CA GLU A 9 -5.76 -19.74 7.64
C GLU A 9 -5.60 -19.10 6.25
N ALA A 10 -6.68 -18.57 5.66
CA ALA A 10 -6.66 -18.00 4.32
C ALA A 10 -6.23 -16.53 4.33
N GLN A 11 -5.16 -16.20 3.59
CA GLN A 11 -4.77 -14.80 3.36
C GLN A 11 -5.74 -14.15 2.37
N ILE A 12 -6.39 -13.07 2.80
CA ILE A 12 -7.38 -12.33 2.01
C ILE A 12 -6.95 -10.89 1.69
N GLY A 13 -5.78 -10.47 2.15
CA GLY A 13 -5.21 -9.17 1.85
C GLY A 13 -3.78 -9.01 2.36
N PHE A 14 -3.17 -7.90 1.98
CA PHE A 14 -1.76 -7.62 2.27
C PHE A 14 -1.46 -6.13 2.17
N THR A 15 -0.41 -5.71 2.88
CA THR A 15 0.21 -4.39 2.73
C THR A 15 1.68 -4.44 3.14
N ARG A 16 2.50 -3.56 2.56
CA ARG A 16 3.93 -3.44 2.85
C ARG A 16 4.34 -2.00 3.10
N ILE A 17 5.26 -1.81 4.04
CA ILE A 17 6.00 -0.58 4.26
C ILE A 17 7.48 -0.81 3.93
N ILE A 18 8.01 0.00 3.02
CA ILE A 18 9.43 0.11 2.72
C ILE A 18 9.94 1.36 3.45
N THR A 19 10.88 1.21 4.38
CA THR A 19 11.29 2.33 5.24
C THR A 19 12.72 2.16 5.73
N ASP A 20 13.37 3.29 6.01
CA ASP A 20 14.63 3.38 6.76
C ASP A 20 14.41 3.48 8.29
N TYR A 21 13.15 3.46 8.73
CA TYR A 21 12.71 3.59 10.14
C TYR A 21 13.01 4.95 10.78
N SER A 22 13.34 5.98 10.00
CA SER A 22 13.69 7.30 10.53
C SER A 22 13.14 8.44 9.67
N SER A 23 13.52 8.53 8.40
CA SER A 23 13.21 9.70 7.58
C SER A 23 12.02 9.49 6.66
N MET A 24 11.86 8.29 6.12
CA MET A 24 10.87 8.02 5.08
C MET A 24 10.31 6.61 5.15
N ALA A 25 9.02 6.49 4.85
CA ALA A 25 8.34 5.23 4.58
C ALA A 25 7.50 5.33 3.31
N TYR A 26 7.44 4.25 2.57
CA TYR A 26 6.59 4.10 1.40
C TYR A 26 5.60 2.96 1.60
N LEU A 27 4.30 3.30 1.59
CA LEU A 27 3.20 2.34 1.67
C LEU A 27 2.96 1.75 0.27
N ALA A 28 3.10 0.43 0.18
CA ALA A 28 3.06 -0.32 -1.07
C ALA A 28 2.18 -1.56 -0.95
N ASP A 29 1.82 -2.10 -2.12
CA ASP A 29 1.21 -3.42 -2.28
C ASP A 29 -0.05 -3.65 -1.44
N VAL A 30 -0.82 -2.59 -1.18
CA VAL A 30 -2.10 -2.67 -0.48
C VAL A 30 -3.09 -3.39 -1.37
N PHE A 31 -3.63 -4.52 -0.92
CA PHE A 31 -4.76 -5.16 -1.58
C PHE A 31 -5.64 -5.96 -0.63
N VAL A 32 -6.90 -6.14 -1.06
CA VAL A 32 -7.86 -7.10 -0.50
C VAL A 32 -8.41 -7.92 -1.67
N LEU A 33 -8.51 -9.25 -1.51
CA LEU A 33 -9.04 -10.13 -2.55
C LEU A 33 -10.47 -9.72 -2.92
N PRO A 34 -10.87 -9.75 -4.22
CA PRO A 34 -12.15 -9.22 -4.69
C PRO A 34 -13.38 -9.66 -3.88
N LYS A 35 -13.45 -10.93 -3.49
CA LYS A 35 -14.55 -11.52 -2.72
C LYS A 35 -14.72 -10.91 -1.31
N ASN A 36 -13.72 -10.20 -0.80
CA ASN A 36 -13.70 -9.62 0.55
C ASN A 36 -13.74 -8.08 0.53
N ARG A 37 -13.92 -7.45 -0.64
CA ARG A 37 -14.02 -5.98 -0.76
C ARG A 37 -15.37 -5.45 -0.30
N GLY A 38 -15.49 -4.13 -0.20
CA GLY A 38 -16.70 -3.44 0.24
C GLY A 38 -16.99 -3.52 1.75
N GLN A 39 -16.10 -4.14 2.52
CA GLN A 39 -16.26 -4.38 3.96
C GLN A 39 -15.35 -3.47 4.83
N GLY A 40 -14.72 -2.45 4.25
CA GLY A 40 -13.78 -1.57 4.97
C GLY A 40 -12.42 -2.20 5.32
N LEU A 41 -12.16 -3.44 4.92
CA LEU A 41 -10.95 -4.18 5.27
C LEU A 41 -9.65 -3.54 4.76
N GLY A 42 -9.68 -2.90 3.57
CA GLY A 42 -8.50 -2.20 3.06
C GLY A 42 -8.12 -1.01 3.96
N LYS A 43 -9.12 -0.22 4.39
CA LYS A 43 -8.91 0.90 5.29
C LYS A 43 -8.36 0.42 6.63
N TRP A 44 -8.98 -0.62 7.19
CA TRP A 44 -8.52 -1.23 8.44
C TRP A 44 -7.08 -1.71 8.35
N LEU A 45 -6.71 -2.36 7.25
CA LEU A 45 -5.35 -2.85 7.03
C LEU A 45 -4.32 -1.71 6.94
N VAL A 46 -4.65 -0.62 6.24
CA VAL A 46 -3.78 0.57 6.15
C VAL A 46 -3.65 1.25 7.52
N GLN A 47 -4.75 1.45 8.25
CA GLN A 47 -4.69 2.02 9.60
C GLN A 47 -3.82 1.18 10.54
N SER A 48 -4.00 -0.15 10.51
CA SER A 48 -3.24 -1.09 11.35
C SER A 48 -1.72 -1.00 11.09
N ILE A 49 -1.29 -0.88 9.83
CA ILE A 49 0.14 -0.77 9.55
C ILE A 49 0.70 0.61 9.93
N LEU A 50 -0.08 1.69 9.79
CA LEU A 50 0.35 3.04 10.18
C LEU A 50 0.43 3.24 11.70
N GLU A 51 -0.36 2.50 12.47
CA GLU A 51 -0.35 2.53 13.94
C GLU A 51 0.82 1.75 14.57
N CYS A 52 1.61 1.03 13.77
CA CYS A 52 2.73 0.24 14.26
C CYS A 52 3.76 1.14 15.00
N PRO A 53 4.19 0.79 16.23
CA PRO A 53 5.12 1.61 17.02
C PRO A 53 6.44 1.95 16.30
N THR A 54 6.90 1.06 15.43
CA THR A 54 8.11 1.22 14.62
C THR A 54 8.02 2.35 13.59
N LEU A 55 6.82 2.89 13.31
CA LEU A 55 6.62 3.99 12.37
C LEU A 55 6.40 5.34 13.05
N GLN A 56 6.24 5.39 14.38
CA GLN A 56 5.91 6.62 15.11
C GLN A 56 6.99 7.72 15.00
N GLY A 57 8.25 7.32 14.79
CA GLY A 57 9.37 8.24 14.59
C GLY A 57 9.64 8.62 13.13
N VAL A 58 8.92 8.03 12.16
CA VAL A 58 9.18 8.26 10.75
C VAL A 58 8.63 9.61 10.32
N ARG A 59 9.51 10.49 9.81
CA ARG A 59 9.14 11.87 9.44
C ARG A 59 8.06 11.96 8.36
N SER A 60 8.08 11.08 7.36
CA SER A 60 7.14 11.14 6.24
C SER A 60 6.77 9.74 5.75
N ILE A 61 5.48 9.52 5.53
CA ILE A 61 4.95 8.31 4.92
C ILE A 61 4.28 8.72 3.61
N SER A 62 4.72 8.14 2.50
CA SER A 62 4.21 8.44 1.15
C SER A 62 3.61 7.19 0.50
N LEU A 63 2.73 7.42 -0.47
CA LEU A 63 2.18 6.40 -1.34
C LEU A 63 1.91 7.00 -2.72
N ALA A 64 1.75 6.13 -3.72
CA ALA A 64 1.19 6.51 -5.00
C ALA A 64 -0.01 5.62 -5.30
N THR A 65 -1.13 6.24 -5.66
CA THR A 65 -2.35 5.54 -6.05
C THR A 65 -2.83 6.08 -7.39
N ALA A 66 -3.34 5.20 -8.26
CA ALA A 66 -3.90 5.59 -9.56
C ALA A 66 -5.44 5.59 -9.50
N ASP A 67 -6.01 4.66 -8.76
CA ASP A 67 -7.44 4.28 -8.78
C ASP A 67 -8.04 4.15 -7.37
N ALA A 68 -7.22 3.95 -6.33
CA ALA A 68 -7.69 3.70 -4.96
C ALA A 68 -7.80 4.97 -4.10
N HIS A 69 -8.18 6.12 -4.66
CA HIS A 69 -8.17 7.39 -3.91
C HIS A 69 -9.16 7.39 -2.72
N GLU A 70 -10.36 6.81 -2.90
CA GLU A 70 -11.39 6.69 -1.86
C GLU A 70 -10.91 5.92 -0.62
N LEU A 71 -10.00 4.95 -0.82
CA LEU A 71 -9.41 4.18 0.27
C LEU A 71 -8.62 5.07 1.24
N TYR A 72 -7.93 6.08 0.70
CA TYR A 72 -7.01 6.94 1.45
C TYR A 72 -7.64 8.25 1.92
N GLN A 73 -8.74 8.69 1.32
CA GLN A 73 -9.48 9.89 1.74
C GLN A 73 -9.75 10.01 3.26
N PRO A 74 -10.15 8.94 3.99
CA PRO A 74 -10.41 9.05 5.42
C PRO A 74 -9.15 8.99 6.30
N ILE A 75 -7.97 8.91 5.70
CA ILE A 75 -6.67 8.86 6.37
C ILE A 75 -6.01 10.22 6.09
N PRO A 76 -5.28 10.82 7.06
CA PRO A 76 -4.67 12.15 6.89
C PRO A 76 -3.46 12.12 5.95
N PHE A 77 -3.60 11.54 4.75
CA PHE A 77 -2.69 11.71 3.64
C PHE A 77 -3.08 13.00 2.92
N ASP A 78 -2.19 13.99 2.98
CA ASP A 78 -2.31 15.20 2.19
C ASP A 78 -1.65 15.03 0.82
N THR A 79 -2.11 15.81 -0.14
CA THR A 79 -1.37 16.01 -1.40
C THR A 79 0.05 16.49 -1.06
N PRO A 80 1.10 16.01 -1.74
CA PRO A 80 2.45 16.49 -1.50
C PRO A 80 2.50 18.02 -1.52
N SER A 81 3.13 18.63 -0.52
CA SER A 81 3.16 20.10 -0.38
C SER A 81 3.90 20.81 -1.51
N ASN A 82 4.77 20.10 -2.22
CA ASN A 82 5.43 20.57 -3.42
C ASN A 82 5.49 19.46 -4.48
N PRO A 83 4.40 19.23 -5.23
CA PRO A 83 4.33 18.18 -6.24
C PRO A 83 5.39 18.35 -7.34
N GLU A 84 5.75 19.59 -7.68
CA GLU A 84 6.73 19.88 -8.72
C GLU A 84 8.17 19.51 -8.33
N ALA A 85 8.47 19.43 -7.03
CA ALA A 85 9.76 18.95 -6.54
C ALA A 85 9.89 17.42 -6.58
N HIS A 86 8.80 16.69 -6.79
CA HIS A 86 8.84 15.22 -6.82
C HIS A 86 9.22 14.71 -8.20
N MET A 87 10.44 14.19 -8.32
CA MET A 87 10.93 13.53 -9.53
C MET A 87 10.90 12.01 -9.35
N SER A 88 10.55 11.26 -10.40
CA SER A 88 10.59 9.80 -10.38
C SER A 88 11.29 9.26 -11.63
N LEU A 89 12.18 8.28 -11.44
CA LEU A 89 12.77 7.51 -12.53
C LEU A 89 12.06 6.16 -12.61
N LYS A 90 11.20 5.99 -13.61
CA LYS A 90 10.56 4.70 -13.90
C LYS A 90 11.44 3.93 -14.88
N ARG A 91 11.88 2.74 -14.47
CA ARG A 91 12.56 1.80 -15.38
C ARG A 91 11.57 0.73 -15.82
N GLN A 92 11.66 0.32 -17.08
CA GLN A 92 10.96 -0.85 -17.56
C GLN A 92 11.54 -2.07 -16.83
N MET A 93 10.67 -2.92 -16.29
CA MET A 93 11.11 -4.15 -15.62
C MET A 93 11.25 -5.27 -16.64
N ASP A 94 12.47 -5.52 -17.06
CA ASP A 94 12.77 -6.51 -18.11
C ASP A 94 12.69 -7.96 -17.60
N TRP A 95 12.63 -8.17 -16.28
CA TRP A 95 12.44 -9.47 -15.62
C TRP A 95 10.97 -9.83 -15.39
N PHE A 96 10.04 -8.96 -15.78
CA PHE A 96 8.61 -9.15 -15.55
C PHE A 96 7.99 -9.82 -16.79
N CYS A 97 7.93 -11.15 -16.80
CA CYS A 97 7.28 -11.92 -17.87
C CYS A 97 5.75 -11.89 -17.66
N PRO A 98 4.95 -11.24 -18.54
CA PRO A 98 3.50 -11.09 -18.36
C PRO A 98 2.76 -12.44 -18.33
N ASP A 99 3.30 -13.44 -19.03
CA ASP A 99 2.69 -14.78 -19.16
C ASP A 99 2.79 -15.62 -17.87
N GLN A 100 3.58 -15.17 -16.88
CA GLN A 100 3.71 -15.82 -15.57
C GLN A 100 2.75 -15.22 -14.51
N MET A 101 1.79 -14.40 -14.95
CA MET A 101 0.87 -13.69 -14.07
C MET A 101 -0.38 -14.53 -13.79
N SER A 102 -0.47 -15.14 -12.60
CA SER A 102 -1.74 -15.73 -12.15
C SER A 102 -2.85 -14.67 -12.21
N PRO A 103 -4.03 -15.02 -12.76
CA PRO A 103 -5.18 -14.09 -12.88
C PRO A 103 -5.69 -13.59 -11.52
N GLU A 104 -5.16 -14.15 -10.42
CA GLU A 104 -5.50 -13.86 -9.04
C GLU A 104 -4.76 -12.66 -8.44
N ARG A 105 -3.93 -11.94 -9.21
CA ARG A 105 -3.50 -10.58 -8.84
C ARG A 105 -4.72 -9.67 -8.88
N GLY A 106 -5.55 -9.77 -7.84
CA GLY A 106 -6.75 -8.98 -7.66
C GLY A 106 -6.40 -7.52 -7.87
N ALA A 107 -7.23 -6.82 -8.63
CA ALA A 107 -7.07 -5.40 -8.94
C ALA A 107 -6.69 -4.63 -7.68
N ARG A 108 -5.83 -3.62 -7.77
CA ARG A 108 -5.58 -2.74 -6.62
C ARG A 108 -6.93 -2.23 -6.08
N PRO A 109 -7.08 -2.15 -4.74
CA PRO A 109 -8.36 -1.98 -4.06
C PRO A 109 -9.14 -0.77 -4.56
#